data_AF-X1KQ83-F1
#
_entry.id   AF-X1KQ83-F1
#
_cell.length_a   1.000
_cell.length_b   1.000
_cell.length_c   1.000
_cell.angle_alpha   90.00
_cell.angle_beta   90.00
_cell.angle_gamma   90.00
#
_symmetry.space_group_name_H-M   'P 1'
#
loop_
_entity.id
_entity.type
_entity.pdbx_description
1 polymer ?
#
loop_
_entity_poly.entity_id
_entity_poly.type
_entity_poly.pdbx_seq_one_letter_code
_entity_poly.pdbx_strand_id
1 'polypeptide(L)'
;SLKYTKTCDVIMNLLLRWRKMIETCINKILKHAKKKKKISSIPLNPVGKIEAVTKLFKKDKDFLEVIDMYKMFRKIEELRKERIGEFRKNVTLRVFYKGEEININLEQLKIYAEELEKFISTTKQFLPS
;
A
#
# COMPACT_ATOMS: atom_id res chain seq x y z
N SER A 1 30.26 -0.25 -17.93
CA SER A 1 28.88 0.27 -17.98
C SER A 1 28.33 0.33 -16.57
N LEU A 2 28.35 1.51 -15.94
CA LEU A 2 27.74 1.72 -14.62
C LEU A 2 26.23 1.53 -14.81
N LYS A 3 25.72 0.40 -14.30
CA LYS A 3 24.32 0.00 -14.42
C LYS A 3 23.45 1.04 -13.72
N TYR A 4 22.93 2.01 -14.47
CA TYR A 4 21.84 2.85 -13.99
C TYR A 4 20.69 1.90 -13.64
N THR A 5 20.44 1.69 -12.36
CA THR A 5 19.22 1.05 -11.89
C THR A 5 18.09 1.87 -12.50
N LYS A 6 17.36 1.29 -13.46
CA LYS A 6 16.28 1.97 -14.16
C LYS A 6 15.35 2.54 -13.09
N THR A 7 15.19 3.85 -13.02
CA THR A 7 14.49 4.51 -11.89
C THR A 7 13.07 3.96 -11.69
N CYS A 8 12.42 3.49 -12.76
CA CYS A 8 11.15 2.75 -12.69
C CYS A 8 11.22 1.44 -11.87
N ASP A 9 12.35 0.71 -11.91
CA ASP A 9 12.56 -0.48 -11.07
C ASP A 9 12.72 -0.11 -9.61
N VAL A 10 13.32 1.06 -9.31
CA VAL A 10 13.41 1.59 -7.94
C VAL A 10 12.02 1.92 -7.41
N ILE A 11 11.18 2.59 -8.22
CA ILE A 11 9.77 2.85 -7.89
C ILE A 11 9.06 1.53 -7.62
N MET A 12 9.18 0.55 -8.53
CA MET A 12 8.54 -0.75 -8.39
C MET A 12 8.96 -1.43 -7.08
N ASN A 13 10.25 -1.51 -6.80
CA ASN A 13 10.76 -2.10 -5.56
C ASN A 13 10.25 -1.37 -4.30
N LEU A 14 10.07 -0.05 -4.36
CA LEU A 14 9.51 0.72 -3.25
C LEU A 14 8.04 0.36 -3.00
N LEU A 15 7.21 0.32 -4.04
CA LEU A 15 5.79 -0.06 -3.92
C LEU A 15 5.63 -1.48 -3.36
N LEU A 16 6.50 -2.42 -3.76
CA LEU A 16 6.50 -3.79 -3.22
C LEU A 16 6.89 -3.84 -1.73
N ARG A 17 7.83 -3.01 -1.29
CA ARG A 17 8.17 -2.88 0.13
C ARG A 17 7.01 -2.31 0.94
N TRP A 18 6.37 -1.25 0.44
CA TRP A 18 5.18 -0.68 1.08
C TRP A 18 4.02 -1.66 1.12
N ARG A 19 3.77 -2.44 0.05
CA ARG A 19 2.81 -3.56 0.06
C ARG A 19 3.05 -4.49 1.24
N LYS A 20 4.29 -4.97 1.40
CA LYS A 20 4.67 -5.91 2.46
C LYS A 20 4.53 -5.31 3.87
N MET A 21 4.86 -4.04 4.02
CA MET A 21 4.68 -3.32 5.28
C MET A 21 3.20 -3.19 5.65
N ILE A 22 2.35 -2.72 4.73
CA ILE A 22 0.89 -2.62 4.98
C ILE A 22 0.33 -4.00 5.34
N GLU A 23 0.70 -5.04 4.60
CA GLU A 23 0.27 -6.41 4.88
C GLU A 23 0.69 -6.88 6.28
N THR A 24 1.92 -6.55 6.70
CA THR A 24 2.40 -6.84 8.05
C THR A 24 1.57 -6.11 9.11
N CYS A 25 1.25 -4.83 8.90
CA CYS A 25 0.39 -4.05 9.78
C CYS A 25 -1.01 -4.65 9.88
N ILE A 26 -1.67 -4.95 8.75
CA ILE A 26 -2.99 -5.60 8.72
C ILE A 26 -2.98 -6.91 9.52
N ASN A 27 -1.98 -7.76 9.31
CA ASN A 27 -1.86 -9.02 10.04
C ASN A 27 -1.71 -8.80 11.56
N LYS A 28 -0.92 -7.81 11.99
CA LYS A 28 -0.76 -7.47 13.41
C LYS A 28 -2.05 -6.89 14.01
N ILE A 29 -2.72 -5.99 13.31
CA ILE A 29 -4.00 -5.41 13.73
C ILE A 29 -5.04 -6.51 13.92
N LEU A 30 -5.20 -7.41 12.94
CA LEU A 30 -6.18 -8.50 13.05
C LEU A 30 -5.86 -9.45 14.20
N LYS A 31 -4.57 -9.77 14.43
CA LYS A 31 -4.13 -10.53 15.60
C LYS A 31 -4.51 -9.84 16.91
N HIS A 32 -4.25 -8.54 17.02
CA HIS A 32 -4.61 -7.74 18.19
C HIS A 32 -6.13 -7.66 18.40
N ALA A 33 -6.89 -7.41 17.33
CA ALA A 33 -8.34 -7.36 17.34
C ALA A 33 -8.95 -8.69 17.81
N LYS A 34 -8.43 -9.84 17.35
CA LYS A 34 -8.85 -11.16 17.84
C LYS A 34 -8.53 -11.34 19.32
N LYS A 35 -7.32 -10.99 19.78
CA LYS A 35 -6.93 -11.06 21.20
C LYS A 35 -7.85 -10.21 22.09
N LYS A 36 -8.27 -9.04 21.61
CA LYS A 36 -9.21 -8.13 22.29
C LYS A 36 -10.68 -8.48 22.04
N LYS A 37 -10.99 -9.62 21.40
CA LYS A 37 -12.35 -10.07 21.06
C LYS A 37 -13.17 -9.08 20.21
N LYS A 38 -12.51 -8.18 19.46
CA LYS A 38 -13.17 -7.26 18.50
C LYS A 38 -13.61 -7.97 17.22
N ILE A 39 -13.01 -9.12 16.92
CA ILE A 39 -13.39 -10.04 15.83
C ILE A 39 -13.40 -11.48 16.37
N SER A 40 -14.25 -12.34 15.81
CA SER A 40 -14.36 -13.75 16.22
C SER A 40 -13.19 -14.60 15.70
N SER A 41 -12.78 -14.38 14.46
CA SER A 41 -11.71 -15.10 13.79
C SER A 41 -10.91 -14.18 12.86
N ILE A 42 -9.70 -14.61 12.51
CA ILE A 42 -8.85 -13.92 11.53
C ILE A 42 -9.06 -14.63 10.18
N PRO A 43 -9.53 -13.93 9.13
CA PRO A 43 -9.66 -14.52 7.80
C PRO A 43 -8.32 -15.03 7.26
N LEU A 44 -8.33 -16.18 6.58
CA LEU A 44 -7.15 -16.77 5.97
C LEU A 44 -6.81 -16.09 4.64
N ASN A 45 -7.84 -15.84 3.82
CA ASN A 45 -7.64 -15.28 2.50
C ASN A 45 -7.40 -13.75 2.56
N PRO A 46 -6.61 -13.19 1.64
CA PRO A 46 -6.27 -11.77 1.67
C PRO A 46 -7.46 -10.81 1.54
N VAL A 47 -8.51 -11.18 0.80
CA VAL A 47 -9.69 -10.32 0.59
C VAL A 47 -10.45 -10.16 1.90
N GLY A 48 -10.71 -11.27 2.61
CA GLY A 48 -11.36 -11.26 3.91
C GLY A 48 -10.57 -10.49 4.96
N LYS A 49 -9.22 -10.52 4.92
CA LYS A 49 -8.39 -9.69 5.80
C LYS A 49 -8.60 -8.20 5.55
N ILE A 50 -8.67 -7.79 4.28
CA ILE A 50 -8.95 -6.41 3.88
C ILE A 50 -10.35 -6.00 4.36
N GLU A 51 -11.38 -6.82 4.13
CA GLU A 51 -12.74 -6.52 4.59
C GLU A 51 -12.83 -6.39 6.12
N ALA A 52 -12.18 -7.29 6.85
CA ALA A 52 -12.16 -7.27 8.31
C ALA A 52 -11.50 -5.99 8.84
N VAL A 53 -10.36 -5.58 8.28
CA VAL A 53 -9.69 -4.35 8.71
C VAL A 53 -10.46 -3.10 8.29
N THR A 54 -11.05 -3.07 7.09
CA THR A 54 -11.94 -1.98 6.65
C THR A 54 -13.14 -1.81 7.60
N LYS A 55 -13.75 -2.91 8.05
CA LYS A 55 -14.85 -2.86 9.03
C LYS A 55 -14.40 -2.31 10.39
N LEU A 56 -13.19 -2.67 10.84
CA LEU A 56 -12.63 -2.19 12.10
C LEU A 56 -12.36 -0.68 12.10
N PHE A 57 -11.91 -0.14 10.96
CA PHE A 57 -11.53 1.27 10.80
C PHE A 57 -12.52 2.06 9.94
N LYS A 58 -13.79 1.65 9.88
CA LYS A 58 -14.81 2.24 8.98
C LYS A 58 -15.03 3.76 9.13
N LYS A 59 -14.58 4.37 10.23
CA LYS A 59 -14.70 5.81 10.51
C LYS A 59 -13.41 6.59 10.22
N ASP A 60 -12.30 5.91 9.99
CA ASP A 60 -10.99 6.50 9.77
C ASP A 60 -10.71 6.57 8.26
N LYS A 61 -10.96 7.73 7.66
CA LYS A 61 -10.88 7.92 6.20
C LYS A 61 -9.45 7.72 5.70
N ASP A 62 -8.47 8.34 6.35
CA ASP A 62 -7.05 8.24 6.01
C ASP A 62 -6.58 6.77 6.05
N PHE A 63 -7.05 5.98 7.02
CA PHE A 63 -6.77 4.54 7.04
C PHE A 63 -7.39 3.81 5.84
N LEU A 64 -8.64 4.12 5.49
CA LEU A 64 -9.33 3.49 4.36
C LEU A 64 -8.69 3.85 3.01
N GLU A 65 -8.18 5.06 2.84
CA GLU A 65 -7.43 5.48 1.65
C GLU A 65 -6.19 4.61 1.46
N VAL A 66 -5.42 4.35 2.53
CA VAL A 66 -4.26 3.45 2.47
C VAL A 66 -4.66 2.01 2.17
N ILE A 67 -5.82 1.55 2.65
CA ILE A 67 -6.34 0.21 2.29
C ILE A 67 -6.69 0.14 0.79
N ASP A 68 -7.23 1.19 0.20
CA ASP A 68 -7.53 1.22 -1.23
C ASP A 68 -6.26 1.31 -2.09
N MET A 69 -5.28 2.11 -1.67
CA MET A 69 -3.92 2.12 -2.24
C MET A 69 -3.27 0.73 -2.16
N TYR A 70 -3.39 0.03 -1.03
CA TYR A 70 -2.87 -1.32 -0.86
C TYR A 70 -3.47 -2.32 -1.86
N LYS A 71 -4.76 -2.20 -2.20
CA LYS A 71 -5.38 -3.06 -3.22
C LYS A 71 -4.70 -2.89 -4.59
N MET A 72 -4.31 -1.67 -4.96
CA MET A 72 -3.51 -1.42 -6.16
C MET A 72 -2.12 -2.03 -6.04
N PHE A 73 -1.41 -1.78 -4.93
CA PHE A 73 -0.06 -2.31 -4.72
C PHE A 73 -0.02 -3.84 -4.77
N ARG A 74 -1.10 -4.53 -4.37
CA ARG A 74 -1.18 -6.00 -4.52
C ARG A 74 -1.18 -6.48 -5.95
N LYS A 75 -1.77 -5.74 -6.87
CA LYS A 75 -1.89 -6.10 -8.28
C LYS A 75 -0.80 -5.49 -9.15
N ILE A 76 0.02 -4.60 -8.58
CA ILE A 76 0.93 -3.73 -9.32
C ILE A 76 1.88 -4.46 -10.29
N GLU A 77 2.27 -5.70 -9.98
CA GLU A 77 3.14 -6.53 -10.83
C GLU A 77 2.41 -7.04 -12.07
N GLU A 78 1.10 -7.23 -11.98
CA GLU A 78 0.20 -7.75 -13.03
C GLU A 78 -0.43 -6.63 -13.88
N LEU A 79 -0.56 -5.42 -13.33
CA LEU A 79 -1.17 -4.30 -14.05
C LEU A 79 -0.42 -3.98 -15.35
N ARG A 80 -1.14 -3.47 -16.36
CA ARG A 80 -0.49 -2.82 -17.51
C ARG A 80 0.30 -1.61 -16.99
N LYS A 81 1.55 -1.49 -17.47
CA LYS A 81 2.52 -0.49 -17.02
C LYS A 81 3.24 0.13 -18.21
N GLU A 82 3.42 1.44 -18.17
CA GLU A 82 4.24 2.18 -19.14
C GLU A 82 5.34 2.94 -18.40
N ARG A 83 6.55 2.91 -18.96
CA ARG A 83 7.74 3.54 -18.38
C ARG A 83 8.05 4.80 -19.18
N ILE A 84 7.94 5.94 -18.53
CA ILE A 84 8.12 7.25 -19.17
C ILE A 84 9.36 7.91 -18.58
N GLY A 85 10.24 8.41 -19.44
CA GLY A 85 11.36 9.26 -19.02
C GLY A 85 12.51 8.55 -18.31
N GLU A 86 12.75 7.25 -18.57
CA GLU A 86 13.74 6.37 -17.90
C GLU A 86 15.20 6.90 -17.91
N PHE A 87 15.49 7.96 -18.67
CA PHE A 87 16.81 8.61 -18.81
C PHE A 87 16.84 10.11 -18.48
N ARG A 88 15.78 10.68 -17.86
CA ARG A 88 15.69 12.11 -17.47
C ARG A 88 15.08 12.28 -16.08
N LYS A 89 15.12 13.50 -15.52
CA LYS A 89 14.58 13.83 -14.18
C LYS A 89 13.08 13.54 -13.98
N ASN A 90 12.32 13.31 -15.05
CA ASN A 90 10.86 13.13 -15.03
C ASN A 90 10.45 11.66 -15.22
N VAL A 91 11.02 10.77 -14.41
CA VAL A 91 10.63 9.36 -14.43
C VAL A 91 9.21 9.21 -13.90
N THR A 92 8.38 8.53 -14.68
CA THR A 92 7.01 8.19 -14.29
C THR A 92 6.74 6.73 -14.64
N LEU A 93 6.31 5.97 -13.64
CA LEU A 93 5.69 4.66 -13.84
C LEU A 93 4.19 4.88 -13.98
N ARG A 94 3.67 4.83 -15.20
CA ARG A 94 2.24 4.92 -15.45
C ARG A 94 1.62 3.54 -15.30
N VAL A 95 0.58 3.42 -14.50
CA VAL A 95 -0.13 2.16 -14.26
C VAL A 95 -1.62 2.32 -14.55
N PHE A 96 -2.22 1.29 -15.13
CA PHE A 96 -3.64 1.29 -15.46
C PHE A 96 -4.39 0.45 -14.43
N TYR A 97 -5.24 1.08 -13.62
CA TYR A 97 -5.94 0.44 -12.51
C TYR A 97 -7.39 0.92 -12.44
N LYS A 98 -8.35 -0.02 -12.36
CA LYS A 98 -9.80 0.28 -12.31
C LYS A 98 -10.31 1.18 -13.46
N GLY A 99 -9.66 1.13 -14.62
CA GLY A 99 -10.02 1.98 -15.78
C GLY A 99 -9.39 3.38 -15.77
N GLU A 100 -8.57 3.70 -14.77
CA GLU A 100 -7.89 4.98 -14.63
C GLU A 100 -6.38 4.85 -14.92
N GLU A 101 -5.79 5.92 -15.41
CA GLU A 101 -4.34 6.09 -15.55
C GLU A 101 -3.76 6.75 -14.30
N ILE A 102 -2.87 6.04 -13.62
CA ILE A 102 -2.20 6.54 -12.41
C ILE A 102 -0.72 6.74 -12.72
N ASN A 103 -0.26 7.99 -12.61
CA ASN A 103 1.13 8.36 -12.85
C ASN A 103 1.92 8.33 -11.54
N ILE A 104 2.74 7.29 -11.35
CA ILE A 104 3.58 7.14 -10.16
C ILE A 104 4.95 7.76 -10.47
N ASN A 105 5.10 9.03 -10.11
CA ASN A 105 6.34 9.79 -10.16
C ASN A 105 6.83 10.13 -8.72
N LEU A 106 7.88 10.94 -8.59
CA LEU A 106 8.41 11.30 -7.26
C LEU A 106 7.42 12.10 -6.40
N GLU A 107 6.56 12.93 -6.99
CA GLU A 107 5.54 13.70 -6.27
C GLU A 107 4.47 12.77 -5.71
N GLN A 108 3.97 11.86 -6.54
CA GLN A 108 2.99 10.85 -6.10
C GLN A 108 3.57 9.94 -5.00
N LEU A 109 4.86 9.60 -5.08
CA LEU A 109 5.52 8.82 -4.03
C LEU A 109 5.62 9.58 -2.70
N LYS A 110 5.73 10.92 -2.70
CA LYS A 110 5.68 11.71 -1.47
C LYS A 110 4.29 11.68 -0.85
N ILE A 111 3.25 11.82 -1.66
CA ILE A 111 1.85 11.72 -1.21
C ILE A 111 1.61 10.34 -0.56
N TYR A 112 2.01 9.26 -1.24
CA TYR A 112 1.92 7.91 -0.67
C TYR A 112 2.71 7.76 0.64
N ALA A 113 3.89 8.37 0.76
CA ALA A 113 4.66 8.31 1.99
C ALA A 113 3.92 9.00 3.17
N GLU A 114 3.33 10.16 2.95
CA GLU A 114 2.54 10.88 3.98
C GLU A 114 1.31 10.07 4.42
N GLU A 115 0.57 9.48 3.47
CA GLU A 115 -0.55 8.58 3.77
C GLU A 115 -0.09 7.37 4.61
N LEU A 116 1.04 6.77 4.25
CA LEU A 116 1.61 5.64 4.98
C LEU A 116 2.06 6.02 6.40
N GLU A 117 2.61 7.21 6.60
CA GLU A 117 3.00 7.69 7.93
C GLU A 117 1.79 7.80 8.85
N LYS A 118 0.69 8.38 8.36
CA LYS A 118 -0.59 8.44 9.10
C LYS A 118 -1.11 7.04 9.42
N PHE A 119 -1.12 6.14 8.45
CA PHE A 119 -1.53 4.75 8.65
C PHE A 119 -0.67 4.02 9.68
N ILE A 120 0.65 4.23 9.68
CA ILE A 120 1.56 3.67 10.67
C ILE A 120 1.26 4.25 12.06
N SER A 121 1.00 5.55 12.16
CA SER A 121 0.62 6.21 13.42
C SER A 121 -0.66 5.59 13.99
N THR A 122 -1.73 5.49 13.20
CA THR A 122 -2.98 4.82 13.60
C THR A 122 -2.74 3.37 14.00
N THR A 123 -1.92 2.64 13.23
CA THR A 123 -1.57 1.25 13.54
C THR A 123 -0.88 1.13 14.90
N LYS A 124 0.09 2.00 15.20
CA LYS A 124 0.80 2.01 16.49
C LYS A 124 -0.15 2.33 17.65
N GLN A 125 -1.03 3.32 17.49
CA GLN A 125 -2.03 3.66 18.50
C GLN A 125 -3.01 2.49 18.77
N PHE A 126 -3.37 1.74 17.74
CA PHE A 126 -4.25 0.58 17.87
C PHE A 126 -3.57 -0.64 18.50
N LEU A 127 -2.25 -0.77 18.34
CA LEU A 127 -1.42 -1.86 18.87
C LEU A 127 -0.69 -1.38 20.14
N PRO A 128 -1.33 -1.33 21.32
CA PRO A 128 -0.61 -1.04 22.55
C PRO A 128 0.50 -2.08 22.77
N SER A 129 1.64 -1.58 23.26
CA SER A 129 2.89 -2.30 23.56
C SER A 129 2.70 -3.62 24.31
#